data_AF-A0A842PAX0-F1
#
_entry.id   AF-A0A842PAX0-F1
#
_cell.length_a   1.000
_cell.length_b   1.000
_cell.length_c   1.000
_cell.angle_alpha   90.00
_cell.angle_beta   90.00
_cell.angle_gamma   90.00
#
_symmetry.space_group_name_H-M   'P 1'
#
loop_
_entity.id
_entity.type
_entity.pdbx_description
1 polymer ?
#
loop_
_entity_poly.entity_id
_entity_poly.type
_entity_poly.pdbx_seq_one_letter_code
_entity_poly.pdbx_strand_id
1 'polypeptide(L)' 'MAEMWISMGPQHPMTHGLWTLKVKVDGETVVDTVPDLGYIHRGVEKICESRDFTKITTYCDRLCYASANTWAHSYIY' A
#
# COMPACT_ATOMS: atom_id res chain seq x y z
N MET A 1 29.45 5.18 -12.57
CA MET A 1 28.86 5.75 -13.80
C MET A 1 28.04 6.98 -13.37
N ALA A 2 27.27 7.62 -14.27
CA ALA A 2 26.38 8.70 -13.81
C ALA A 2 25.19 8.09 -13.07
N GLU A 3 24.87 8.60 -11.89
CA GLU A 3 23.68 8.17 -11.14
C GLU A 3 22.41 8.63 -11.86
N MET A 4 21.41 7.76 -11.95
CA MET A 4 20.12 8.09 -12.54
C MET A 4 18.94 7.62 -11.69
N TRP A 5 17.84 8.36 -11.79
CA TRP A 5 16.56 7.98 -11.19
C TRP A 5 15.65 7.32 -12.23
N ILE A 6 15.10 6.17 -11.88
CA ILE A 6 14.11 5.42 -12.65
C ILE A 6 12.81 5.41 -11.86
N SER A 7 11.68 5.74 -12.50
CA SER A 7 10.36 5.66 -11.86
C SER A 7 9.65 4.38 -12.31
N MET A 8 9.40 3.49 -11.37
CA MET A 8 8.67 2.24 -11.58
C MET A 8 7.24 2.37 -11.02
N GLY A 9 6.25 2.51 -11.90
CA GLY A 9 4.84 2.65 -11.51
C GLY A 9 4.18 3.92 -12.10
N PRO A 10 2.89 4.15 -11.82
CA PRO A 10 1.98 3.29 -11.06
C PRO A 10 1.39 2.14 -11.89
N GLN A 11 1.57 2.15 -13.22
CA GLN A 11 0.97 1.18 -14.14
C GLN A 11 1.88 -0.03 -14.44
N HIS A 12 3.14 0.02 -13.98
CA HIS A 12 4.13 -1.00 -14.32
C HIS A 12 3.73 -2.37 -13.72
N PRO A 13 3.73 -3.50 -14.47
CA PRO A 13 3.19 -4.79 -14.01
C PRO A 13 3.77 -5.37 -12.71
N MET A 14 5.00 -4.97 -12.34
CA MET A 14 5.62 -5.34 -11.06
C MET A 14 4.83 -4.84 -9.83
N THR A 15 4.08 -3.75 -9.95
CA THR A 15 3.35 -3.19 -8.81
C THR A 15 2.06 -3.96 -8.55
N HIS A 16 2.08 -4.90 -7.61
CA HIS A 16 0.89 -5.61 -7.14
C HIS A 16 0.06 -4.70 -6.21
N GLY A 17 -0.64 -3.74 -6.81
CA GLY A 17 -1.28 -2.61 -6.16
C GLY A 17 -0.88 -1.30 -6.84
N LEU A 18 -1.26 -0.16 -6.25
CA LEU A 18 -0.96 1.16 -6.82
C LEU A 18 0.03 1.90 -5.93
N TRP A 19 1.25 2.02 -6.42
CA TRP A 19 2.33 2.80 -5.84
C TRP A 19 3.40 3.06 -6.90
N THR A 20 4.23 4.07 -6.69
CA THR A 20 5.37 4.36 -7.55
C THR A 20 6.65 4.19 -6.74
N LEU A 21 7.62 3.47 -7.27
CA LEU A 21 8.95 3.35 -6.67
C LEU A 21 9.96 4.12 -7.51
N LYS A 22 10.53 5.18 -6.93
CA LYS A 22 11.68 5.88 -7.52
C LYS A 22 12.94 5.15 -7.08
N VAL A 23 13.69 4.61 -8.03
CA VAL A 23 14.92 3.85 -7.78
C VAL A 23 16.10 4.64 -8.31
N LYS A 24 17.11 4.88 -7.47
CA LYS A 24 18.38 5.46 -7.87
C LYS A 24 19.36 4.33 -8.17
N VAL A 25 19.98 4.37 -9.35
CA VAL A 25 20.93 3.35 -9.79
C VAL A 25 22.28 3.96 -10.17
N ASP A 26 23.36 3.25 -9.84
CA ASP A 26 24.68 3.38 -10.48
C ASP A 26 24.91 2.13 -11.34
N GLY A 27 24.63 2.24 -12.63
CA GLY A 27 24.58 1.08 -13.52
C GLY A 27 23.45 0.12 -13.15
N GLU A 28 23.80 -1.11 -12.82
CA GLU A 28 22.85 -2.16 -12.39
C GLU A 28 22.68 -2.24 -10.86
N THR A 29 23.45 -1.45 -10.11
CA THR A 29 23.38 -1.44 -8.64
C THR A 29 22.38 -0.41 -8.16
N VAL A 30 21.41 -0.85 -7.35
CA VAL A 30 20.50 0.05 -6.63
C VAL A 30 21.26 0.70 -5.47
N VAL A 31 21.25 2.02 -5.42
CA VAL A 31 21.93 2.79 -4.37
C VAL A 31 20.95 3.53 -3.45
N ASP A 32 19.72 3.79 -3.90
CA ASP A 32 18.66 4.39 -3.09
C ASP A 32 17.26 4.08 -3.67
N THR A 33 16.23 4.16 -2.84
CA THR A 33 14.83 3.98 -3.23
C THR A 33 13.90 4.87 -2.43
N VAL A 34 12.97 5.54 -3.12
CA VAL A 34 11.91 6.34 -2.50
C VAL A 34 10.54 5.84 -2.98
N PRO A 35 9.75 5.21 -2.10
CA PRO A 35 8.39 4.81 -2.43
C PRO A 35 7.42 5.99 -2.29
N ASP A 36 6.71 6.31 -3.37
CA ASP A 36 5.52 7.17 -3.34
C ASP A 36 4.28 6.28 -3.11
N LEU A 37 3.70 6.40 -1.92
CA LEU A 37 2.56 5.62 -1.45
C LEU A 37 1.28 6.47 -1.39
N GLY A 38 0.14 5.83 -1.08
CA GLY A 38 -1.11 6.53 -0.77
C GLY A 38 -2.13 6.60 -1.91
N TYR A 39 -1.83 6.07 -3.10
CA TYR A 39 -2.78 6.00 -4.22
C TYR A 39 -4.10 5.27 -3.88
N ILE A 40 -4.06 4.35 -2.91
CA ILE A 40 -5.23 3.61 -2.39
C ILE A 40 -5.61 4.02 -0.96
N HIS A 41 -5.15 5.19 -0.49
CA HIS A 41 -5.57 5.70 0.80
C HIS A 41 -7.06 6.05 0.75
N ARG A 42 -7.85 5.44 1.66
CA ARG A 42 -9.31 5.58 1.70
C ARG A 42 -9.82 6.20 3.00
N GLY A 43 -8.93 6.68 3.88
CA GLY A 43 -9.31 7.26 5.18
C GLY A 43 -10.09 6.30 6.07
N VAL A 44 -9.80 4.99 6.03
CA VAL A 44 -10.56 3.95 6.76
C VAL A 44 -10.62 4.25 8.25
N GLU A 45 -9.49 4.62 8.86
CA GLU A 45 -9.42 4.98 10.28
C GLU A 45 -10.39 6.12 10.63
N LYS A 46 -10.44 7.16 9.80
CA LYS A 46 -11.35 8.30 9.98
C LYS A 46 -12.82 7.89 9.85
N ILE A 47 -13.14 6.98 8.93
CA ILE A 47 -14.50 6.44 8.77
C ILE A 47 -14.89 5.61 10.00
N CYS A 48 -13.94 4.91 10.62
CA CYS A 48 -14.18 4.11 11.81
C CYS A 48 -14.48 4.96 13.05
N GLU A 49 -13.93 6.18 13.17
CA GLU A 49 -14.25 7.09 14.28
C GLU A 49 -15.75 7.41 14.40
N SER A 50 -16.50 7.36 13.29
CA SER A 50 -17.94 7.66 13.26
C SER A 50 -18.83 6.42 13.23
N ARG A 51 -18.31 5.23 13.60
CA ARG A 51 -19.04 3.95 13.49
C ARG A 51 -18.95 3.13 14.78
N ASP A 52 -20.05 2.43 15.06
CA ASP A 52 -20.08 1.45 16.13
C ASP A 52 -19.13 0.28 15.83
N PHE A 53 -18.62 -0.36 16.88
CA PHE A 53 -17.64 -1.45 16.80
C PHE A 53 -18.02 -2.52 15.76
N THR A 54 -19.28 -2.99 15.75
CA THR A 54 -19.75 -4.05 14.85
C THR A 54 -19.82 -3.63 13.38
N LYS A 55 -19.91 -2.32 13.09
CA LYS A 55 -19.97 -1.76 11.72
C LYS A 55 -18.58 -1.61 11.07
N ILE A 56 -17.51 -1.82 11.83
CA ILE A 56 -16.13 -1.68 11.38
C ILE A 56 -15.57 -2.98 10.79
N THR A 57 -16.14 -4.14 11.12
CA THR A 57 -15.66 -5.45 10.63
C THR A 57 -15.52 -5.51 9.10
N THR A 58 -16.46 -4.92 8.35
CA THR A 58 -16.44 -4.85 6.88
C THR A 58 -15.51 -3.77 6.31
N TYR A 59 -14.75 -3.08 7.15
CA TYR A 59 -13.60 -2.27 6.74
C TYR A 59 -12.31 -3.04 6.95
N CYS A 60 -12.23 -3.83 8.02
CA CYS A 60 -11.06 -4.64 8.34
C CYS A 60 -10.80 -5.72 7.27
N ASP A 61 -11.84 -6.40 6.79
CA ASP A 61 -11.77 -7.34 5.65
C ASP A 61 -11.14 -6.71 4.37
N ARG A 62 -11.31 -5.40 4.18
CA ARG A 62 -10.81 -4.64 3.02
C ARG A 62 -9.43 -4.04 3.21
N LEU A 63 -8.81 -4.16 4.39
CA LEU A 63 -7.44 -3.69 4.63
C LEU A 63 -6.41 -4.55 3.89
N CYS A 64 -6.63 -5.87 3.83
CA CYS A 64 -5.91 -6.76 2.94
C CYS A 64 -6.88 -7.66 2.19
N TYR A 65 -7.11 -7.32 0.93
CA TYR A 65 -8.07 -8.03 0.08
C TYR A 65 -7.72 -9.51 -0.15
N ALA A 66 -6.45 -9.89 -0.01
CA ALA A 66 -6.00 -11.29 -0.17
C ALA A 66 -6.20 -12.14 1.09
N SER A 67 -6.52 -11.55 2.24
CA SER A 67 -6.64 -12.25 3.52
C SER A 67 -7.78 -11.71 4.40
N ALA A 68 -8.91 -11.40 3.75
CA ALA A 68 -10.07 -10.75 4.36
C ALA A 68 -10.51 -11.37 5.70
N ASN A 69 -10.60 -12.71 5.77
CA ASN A 69 -11.06 -13.41 6.97
C ASN A 69 -10.10 -13.23 8.16
N THR A 70 -8.79 -13.25 7.92
CA THR A 70 -7.78 -13.07 8.98
C THR A 70 -7.82 -11.65 9.55
N TRP A 71 -8.03 -10.65 8.71
CA TRP A 71 -8.14 -9.26 9.14
C TRP A 71 -9.44 -8.97 9.90
N ALA A 72 -10.56 -9.52 9.44
CA ALA A 72 -11.81 -9.44 10.18
C ALA A 72 -11.72 -10.16 11.53
N HIS A 73 -11.07 -11.33 11.58
CA HIS A 73 -10.85 -12.08 12.82
C HIS A 73 -10.03 -11.27 13.82
N SER A 74 -8.92 -10.66 13.38
CA SER A 74 -8.02 -9.86 14.23
C SER A 74 -8.65 -8.59 14.81
N TYR A 75 -9.77 -8.14 14.24
CA TYR A 75 -10.51 -6.99 14.77
C TYR A 75 -11.55 -7.39 15.81
N ILE A 76 -12.14 -8.58 15.66
CA ILE A 76 -13.22 -9.06 16.54
C ILE A 76 -12.66 -9.80 17.77
N TYR A 77 -11.52 -10.49 17.62
CA TYR A 77 -10.86 -11.32 18.63
C TYR A 77 -9.46 -10.78 18.93
#